data_AF-A0A8T8E142-F1
#
_entry.id   AF-A0A8T8E142-F1
#
_cell.length_a   1.000
_cell.length_b   1.000
_cell.length_c   1.000
_cell.angle_alpha   90.00
_cell.angle_beta   90.00
_cell.angle_gamma   90.00
#
_symmetry.space_group_name_H-M   'P 1'
#
loop_
_entity.id
_entity.type
_entity.pdbx_description
1 polymer ?
#
loop_
_entity_poly.entity_id
_entity_poly.type
_entity_poly.pdbx_seq_one_letter_code
_entity_poly.pdbx_strand_id
1 'polypeptide(L)'
;MTPDVDPDSSDGTDADAPEFEPDPERVAALRDVADDVRGETSESKQLANILYRTSDLYDPDEETTPEEIVRNVKFILEVTERGGLDR
;
A
#
# COMPACT_ATOMS: atom_id res chain seq x y z
N MET A 1 0.48 47.06 -20.72
CA MET A 1 -0.76 46.30 -20.92
C MET A 1 -0.34 44.86 -21.06
N THR A 2 -0.40 44.10 -19.96
CA THR A 2 -0.12 42.66 -19.93
C THR A 2 -1.44 41.97 -19.59
N PRO A 3 -1.93 41.14 -20.49
CA PRO A 3 -2.40 39.80 -20.11
C PRO A 3 -1.89 38.78 -21.16
N ASP A 4 -1.71 37.50 -20.91
CA ASP A 4 -2.50 36.57 -20.10
C ASP A 4 -1.54 35.57 -19.43
N VAL A 5 -1.77 35.32 -18.14
CA VAL A 5 -1.28 34.13 -17.46
C VAL A 5 -2.48 33.20 -17.46
N ASP A 6 -2.50 32.20 -18.34
CA ASP A 6 -3.48 31.12 -18.29
C ASP A 6 -3.29 30.36 -16.96
N PRO A 7 -4.29 30.32 -16.06
CA PRO A 7 -4.22 29.59 -14.81
C PRO A 7 -5.01 28.29 -14.92
N ASP A 8 -4.78 27.50 -15.98
CA ASP A 8 -5.47 26.22 -16.13
C ASP A 8 -4.58 25.18 -16.81
N SER A 9 -3.74 24.57 -15.98
CA SER A 9 -3.48 23.14 -16.03
C SER A 9 -3.04 22.75 -14.63
N SER A 10 -4.03 22.65 -13.76
CA SER A 10 -3.95 21.81 -12.57
C SER A 10 -3.89 20.36 -13.03
N ASP A 11 -2.80 19.97 -13.70
CA ASP A 11 -2.38 18.58 -13.66
C ASP A 11 -1.78 18.40 -12.27
N GLY A 12 -2.66 18.07 -11.33
CA GLY A 12 -2.24 17.50 -10.06
C GLY A 12 -1.68 16.12 -10.35
N THR A 13 -0.56 16.07 -11.07
CA THR A 13 0.28 14.89 -11.07
C THR A 13 0.72 14.75 -9.62
N ASP A 14 0.42 13.62 -9.00
CA ASP A 14 0.96 13.18 -7.71
C ASP A 14 2.49 13.01 -7.83
N ALA A 15 3.21 14.07 -8.18
CA ALA A 15 4.65 14.12 -8.42
C ALA A 15 5.46 14.00 -7.12
N ASP A 16 4.78 13.91 -5.97
CA ASP A 16 5.35 13.66 -4.66
C ASP A 16 5.04 12.24 -4.13
N ALA A 17 4.34 11.38 -4.91
CA ALA A 17 4.21 9.98 -4.54
C ALA A 17 5.57 9.29 -4.74
N PRO A 18 6.12 8.58 -3.73
CA PRO A 18 7.39 7.88 -3.90
C PRO A 18 7.23 6.81 -4.99
N GLU A 19 8.01 6.95 -6.05
CA GLU A 19 8.15 5.92 -7.08
C GLU A 19 8.95 4.75 -6.46
N PHE A 20 8.36 3.56 -6.41
CA PHE A 20 8.99 2.38 -5.82
C PHE A 20 9.84 1.71 -6.90
N GLU A 21 11.17 1.79 -6.77
CA GLU A 21 12.08 1.08 -7.67
C GLU A 21 11.96 -0.44 -7.45
N PRO A 22 11.97 -1.26 -8.51
CA PRO A 22 11.98 -2.71 -8.38
C PRO A 22 13.14 -3.21 -7.52
N ASP A 23 12.83 -3.95 -6.45
CA ASP A 23 13.80 -4.42 -5.46
C ASP A 23 13.47 -5.86 -5.04
N PRO A 24 13.96 -6.87 -5.76
CA PRO A 24 13.64 -8.28 -5.48
C PRO A 24 14.16 -8.75 -4.12
N GLU A 25 15.23 -8.14 -3.59
CA GLU A 25 15.72 -8.46 -2.25
C GLU A 25 14.72 -7.99 -1.18
N ARG A 26 14.15 -6.79 -1.35
CA ARG A 26 13.10 -6.27 -0.47
C ARG A 26 11.80 -7.03 -0.60
N VAL A 27 11.41 -7.46 -1.80
CA VAL A 27 10.27 -8.37 -2.01
C VAL A 27 10.47 -9.64 -1.18
N ALA A 28 11.61 -10.32 -1.36
CA ALA A 28 11.92 -11.55 -0.65
C ALA A 28 11.90 -11.35 0.87
N ALA A 29 12.57 -10.31 1.36
CA ALA A 29 12.63 -10.02 2.80
C ALA A 29 11.24 -9.76 3.40
N LEU A 30 10.37 -9.01 2.71
CA LEU A 30 9.01 -8.75 3.18
C LEU A 30 8.15 -10.02 3.19
N ARG A 31 8.30 -10.88 2.18
CA ARG A 31 7.58 -12.16 2.09
C ARG A 31 8.07 -13.16 3.15
N ASP A 32 9.37 -13.24 3.39
CA ASP A 32 9.96 -14.07 4.45
C ASP A 32 9.43 -13.65 5.84
N VAL A 33 9.44 -12.36 6.13
CA VAL A 33 8.88 -11.84 7.40
C VAL A 33 7.37 -12.08 7.46
N ALA A 34 6.65 -11.93 6.34
CA ALA A 34 5.21 -12.21 6.29
C ALA A 34 4.91 -13.66 6.66
N ASP A 35 5.70 -14.61 6.17
CA ASP A 35 5.57 -16.03 6.50
C ASP A 35 5.92 -16.32 7.96
N ASP A 36 6.99 -15.71 8.49
CA ASP A 36 7.40 -15.88 9.89
C ASP A 36 6.33 -15.40 10.88
N VAL A 37 5.68 -14.27 10.59
CA VAL A 37 4.65 -13.71 11.47
C VAL A 37 3.27 -14.31 11.25
N ARG A 38 3.09 -15.23 10.28
CA ARG A 38 1.80 -15.84 9.93
C ARG A 38 1.47 -17.03 10.84
N GLY A 39 0.91 -16.72 11.99
CA GLY A 39 0.29 -17.64 12.94
C GLY A 39 -1.20 -17.91 12.68
N GLU A 40 -1.86 -18.49 13.67
CA GLU A 40 -3.24 -18.98 13.52
C GLU A 40 -4.32 -17.93 13.77
N THR A 41 -3.98 -16.84 14.47
CA THR A 41 -4.94 -15.78 14.82
C THR A 41 -5.32 -14.94 13.59
N SER A 42 -6.51 -14.34 13.63
CA SER A 42 -6.97 -13.43 12.57
C SER A 42 -6.01 -12.25 12.39
N GLU A 43 -5.53 -11.67 13.49
CA GLU A 43 -4.62 -10.52 13.50
C GLU A 43 -3.27 -10.86 12.87
N SER A 44 -2.74 -12.04 13.19
CA SER A 44 -1.45 -12.51 12.67
C SER A 44 -1.52 -12.80 11.16
N LYS A 45 -2.62 -13.40 10.69
CA LYS A 45 -2.89 -13.57 9.25
C LYS A 45 -3.08 -12.22 8.54
N GLN A 46 -3.70 -11.26 9.21
CA GLN A 46 -3.93 -9.93 8.67
C GLN A 46 -2.62 -9.14 8.53
N LEU A 47 -1.74 -9.20 9.54
CA LEU A 47 -0.41 -8.60 9.47
C LEU A 47 0.42 -9.19 8.32
N ALA A 48 0.43 -10.51 8.16
CA ALA A 48 1.10 -11.17 7.05
C ALA A 48 0.58 -10.68 5.69
N ASN A 49 -0.75 -10.55 5.52
CA ASN A 49 -1.34 -10.02 4.28
C ASN A 49 -0.91 -8.58 3.96
N ILE A 50 -0.74 -7.73 4.98
CA ILE A 50 -0.26 -6.36 4.78
C ILE A 50 1.17 -6.38 4.25
N LEU A 51 2.03 -7.23 4.82
CA LEU A 51 3.42 -7.36 4.38
C LEU A 51 3.53 -7.89 2.95
N TYR A 52 2.70 -8.88 2.57
CA TYR A 52 2.61 -9.36 1.20
C TYR A 52 2.25 -8.24 0.22
N ARG A 53 1.19 -7.49 0.49
CA ARG A 53 0.78 -6.37 -0.37
C ARG A 53 1.83 -5.26 -0.42
N THR A 54 2.54 -5.03 0.68
CA THR A 54 3.66 -4.08 0.70
C THR A 54 4.82 -4.57 -0.15
N SER A 55 5.05 -5.88 -0.22
CA SER A 55 6.08 -6.47 -1.08
C SER A 55 5.79 -6.23 -2.57
N ASP A 56 4.53 -6.25 -2.97
CA ASP A 56 4.10 -6.08 -4.35
C ASP A 56 4.42 -4.67 -4.90
N LEU A 57 4.67 -3.67 -4.04
CA LEU A 57 5.17 -2.35 -4.47
C LEU A 57 6.56 -2.40 -5.12
N TYR A 58 7.35 -3.41 -4.76
CA TYR A 58 8.73 -3.57 -5.24
C TYR A 58 8.86 -4.67 -6.29
N ASP A 59 7.75 -5.33 -6.64
CA ASP A 59 7.70 -6.41 -7.61
C ASP A 59 7.28 -5.83 -8.98
N PRO A 60 8.17 -5.83 -10.00
CA PRO A 60 7.87 -5.22 -11.30
C PRO A 60 6.78 -5.96 -12.08
N ASP A 61 6.46 -7.19 -11.69
CA ASP A 61 5.41 -8.00 -12.31
C ASP A 61 4.02 -7.77 -11.66
N GLU A 62 3.96 -7.06 -10.53
CA GLU A 62 2.71 -6.76 -9.81
C GLU A 62 2.26 -5.31 -10.05
N GLU A 63 1.00 -5.14 -10.41
CA GLU A 63 0.38 -3.82 -10.54
C GLU A 63 -0.28 -3.44 -9.20
N THR A 64 0.50 -2.93 -8.26
CA THR A 64 0.01 -2.47 -6.95
C THR A 64 0.41 -1.03 -6.68
N THR A 65 -0.54 -0.22 -6.22
CA THR A 65 -0.27 1.17 -5.82
C THR A 65 -0.21 1.34 -4.29
N PRO A 66 0.57 2.32 -3.78
CA PRO A 66 0.64 2.63 -2.36
C PRO A 66 -0.72 2.98 -1.75
N GLU A 67 -1.55 3.66 -2.51
CA GLU A 67 -2.89 4.10 -2.11
C GLU A 67 -3.84 2.92 -1.89
N GLU A 68 -3.74 1.88 -2.72
CA GLU A 68 -4.50 0.64 -2.57
C GLU A 68 -4.10 -0.08 -1.28
N ILE A 69 -2.82 -0.07 -0.92
CA ILE A 69 -2.33 -0.68 0.32
C ILE A 69 -2.82 0.13 1.53
N VAL A 70 -2.60 1.44 1.54
CA VAL A 70 -3.00 2.30 2.66
C VAL A 70 -4.52 2.26 2.89
N ARG A 71 -5.31 2.24 1.82
CA ARG A 71 -6.78 2.09 1.91
C ARG A 71 -7.18 0.76 2.54
N ASN A 72 -6.54 -0.33 2.12
CA ASN A 72 -6.78 -1.65 2.68
C ASN A 72 -6.38 -1.75 4.15
N VAL A 73 -5.22 -1.21 4.54
CA VAL A 73 -4.75 -1.18 5.93
C VAL A 73 -5.68 -0.33 6.82
N LYS A 74 -6.10 0.86 6.36
CA LYS A 74 -7.05 1.71 7.09
C LYS A 74 -8.40 1.02 7.29
N PHE A 75 -8.95 0.40 6.24
CA PHE A 75 -10.19 -0.36 6.34
C PHE A 75 -10.07 -1.49 7.36
N ILE A 76 -8.96 -2.22 7.33
CA ILE A 76 -8.63 -3.27 8.29
C ILE A 76 -8.64 -2.74 9.73
N LEU A 77 -7.91 -1.65 10.01
CA LEU A 77 -7.81 -1.08 11.36
C LEU A 77 -9.15 -0.53 11.86
N GLU A 78 -9.88 0.19 11.01
CA GLU A 78 -11.20 0.74 11.34
C GLU A 78 -12.22 -0.36 11.65
N VAL A 79 -12.16 -1.49 10.95
CA VAL A 79 -13.04 -2.64 11.19
C VAL A 79 -12.66 -3.36 12.49
N THR A 80 -11.36 -3.49 12.78
CA THR A 80 -10.88 -4.06 14.05
C THR A 80 -11.29 -3.18 15.24
N GLU A 81 -11.19 -1.86 15.12
CA GLU A 81 -11.67 -0.90 16.14
C GLU A 81 -13.19 -0.94 16.35
N ARG A 82 -13.97 -1.35 15.34
CA ARG A 82 -15.44 -1.39 15.39
C ARG A 82 -16.01 -2.75 15.80
N GLY A 83 -15.17 -3.74 16.12
CA GLY A 83 -15.60 -5.05 16.65
C GLY A 83 -15.53 -6.23 15.68
N GLY A 84 -14.79 -6.12 14.57
CA GLY A 84 -14.52 -7.24 13.66
C GLY A 84 -15.51 -7.39 12.49
N LEU A 85 -15.09 -8.16 11.46
CA LEU A 85 -15.86 -8.45 10.24
C LEU A 85 -17.07 -9.37 10.44
N ASP A 86 -17.30 -9.86 11.65
CA ASP A 86 -18.39 -10.78 11.97
C ASP A 86 -19.67 -10.00 12.31
N ARG A 87 -20.55 -9.84 11.31
CA ARG A 87 -22.00 -9.76 11.54
C ARG A 87 -22.73 -10.77 10.68
#